data_AF-A0A7E4VRG1-F1
#
_entry.id   AF-A0A7E4VRG1-F1
#
_cell.length_a   1.000
_cell.length_b   1.000
_cell.length_c   1.000
_cell.angle_alpha   90.00
_cell.angle_beta   90.00
_cell.angle_gamma   90.00
#
_symmetry.space_group_name_H-M   'P 1'
#
loop_
_entity.id
_entity.type
_entity.pdbx_description
1 polymer ?
#
loop_
_entity_poly.entity_id
_entity_poly.type
_entity_poly.pdbx_seq_one_letter_code
_entity_poly.pdbx_strand_id
1 'polypeptide(L)'
;QSRLPLRPSRVNFTMATNITSGWLRTQSVVAMNRLDIYIHRALDRPIPDDNSHPLDVKKYIRETEKDITTAKNSIDRIWELHGHWNNLIDSTSKANRAQEEACRDELFGPAGKPNIEARTIAVEDSLAELESRVADAKDLQNQLTTKPLIIAQEQPTIPASA
;
A
#
# COMPACT_ATOMS: atom_id res chain seq x y z
N GLN A 1 -6.68 -65.29 16.05
CA GLN A 1 -5.51 -64.55 15.54
C GLN A 1 -5.98 -63.23 14.96
N SER A 2 -5.31 -62.16 15.36
CA SER A 2 -5.79 -60.78 15.39
C SER A 2 -5.87 -60.12 14.01
N ARG A 3 -6.99 -59.43 13.72
CA ARG A 3 -7.08 -58.41 12.68
C ARG A 3 -6.92 -57.04 13.35
N LEU A 4 -5.81 -56.35 13.11
CA LEU A 4 -5.65 -54.94 13.44
C LEU A 4 -6.36 -54.11 12.37
N PRO A 5 -7.26 -53.17 12.71
CA PRO A 5 -7.72 -52.19 11.74
C PRO A 5 -6.64 -51.10 11.58
N LEU A 6 -6.30 -50.84 10.32
CA LEU A 6 -5.51 -49.69 9.86
C LEU A 6 -6.09 -48.41 10.47
N ARG A 7 -5.24 -47.59 11.11
CA ARG A 7 -5.55 -46.19 11.42
C ARG A 7 -5.16 -45.32 10.22
N PRO A 8 -6.09 -44.66 9.52
CA PRO A 8 -5.76 -43.60 8.60
C PRO A 8 -6.14 -42.26 9.24
N SER A 9 -5.21 -41.53 9.87
CA SER A 9 -5.57 -40.18 10.36
C SER A 9 -4.45 -39.16 10.57
N ARG A 10 -3.17 -39.48 10.36
CA ARG A 10 -2.09 -38.50 10.67
C ARG A 10 -1.45 -37.80 9.48
N VAL A 11 -1.68 -38.26 8.25
CA VAL A 11 -0.95 -37.73 7.08
C VAL A 11 -1.68 -36.56 6.40
N ASN A 12 -3.02 -36.53 6.46
CA ASN A 12 -3.79 -35.51 5.73
C ASN A 12 -3.78 -34.12 6.41
N PHE A 13 -3.67 -34.07 7.73
CA PHE A 13 -3.75 -32.79 8.47
C PHE A 13 -2.46 -31.96 8.31
N THR A 14 -1.29 -32.60 8.37
CA THR A 14 0.01 -31.90 8.24
C THR A 14 0.25 -31.39 6.81
N MET A 15 -0.22 -32.10 5.78
CA MET A 15 -0.16 -31.60 4.40
C MET A 15 -1.08 -30.39 4.20
N ALA A 16 -2.30 -30.42 4.76
CA ALA A 16 -3.24 -29.31 4.65
C ALA A 16 -2.69 -28.04 5.32
N THR A 17 -2.12 -28.13 6.54
CA THR A 17 -1.54 -26.97 7.23
C THR A 17 -0.36 -26.37 6.47
N ASN A 18 0.53 -27.20 5.90
CA ASN A 18 1.66 -26.72 5.10
C ASN A 18 1.22 -26.00 3.81
N ILE A 19 0.13 -26.43 3.17
CA ILE A 19 -0.41 -25.77 1.98
C ILE A 19 -1.02 -24.41 2.37
N THR A 20 -1.79 -24.37 3.47
CA THR A 20 -2.41 -23.14 3.96
C THR A 20 -1.36 -22.10 4.40
N SER A 21 -0.35 -22.52 5.15
CA SER A 21 0.73 -21.63 5.60
C SER A 21 1.60 -21.14 4.44
N GLY A 22 1.91 -22.00 3.47
CA GLY A 22 2.59 -21.61 2.23
C GLY A 22 1.81 -20.58 1.41
N TRP A 23 0.49 -20.73 1.32
CA TRP A 23 -0.38 -19.77 0.65
C TRP A 23 -0.42 -18.43 1.39
N LEU A 24 -0.63 -18.44 2.70
CA LEU A 24 -0.65 -17.23 3.53
C LEU A 24 0.67 -16.47 3.45
N ARG A 25 1.81 -17.19 3.46
CA ARG A 25 3.14 -16.61 3.29
C ARG A 25 3.25 -15.85 1.97
N THR A 26 2.87 -16.51 0.88
CA THR A 26 2.93 -15.92 -0.46
C THR A 26 2.08 -14.65 -0.55
N GLN A 27 0.84 -14.70 -0.03
CA GLN A 27 -0.06 -13.54 -0.04
C GLN A 27 0.49 -12.38 0.80
N SER A 28 1.10 -12.67 1.95
CA SER A 28 1.64 -11.66 2.87
C SER A 28 2.82 -10.92 2.21
N VAL A 29 3.74 -11.66 1.59
CA VAL A 29 4.87 -11.08 0.85
C VAL A 29 4.39 -10.22 -0.32
N VAL A 30 3.40 -10.68 -1.08
CA VAL A 30 2.84 -9.90 -2.19
C VAL A 30 2.21 -8.60 -1.71
N ALA A 31 1.45 -8.63 -0.61
CA ALA A 31 0.81 -7.44 -0.05
C ALA A 31 1.86 -6.42 0.46
N MET A 32 2.89 -6.89 1.18
CA MET A 32 3.98 -6.04 1.64
C MET A 32 4.77 -5.42 0.49
N ASN A 33 5.15 -6.21 -0.51
CA ASN A 33 5.88 -5.70 -1.68
C ASN A 33 5.05 -4.67 -2.47
N ARG A 34 3.73 -4.89 -2.60
CA ARG A 34 2.84 -3.90 -3.22
C ARG A 34 2.85 -2.60 -2.42
N LEU A 35 2.66 -2.68 -1.11
CA LEU A 35 2.67 -1.51 -0.25
C LEU A 35 3.96 -0.68 -0.43
N ASP A 36 5.12 -1.33 -0.33
CA ASP A 36 6.42 -0.68 -0.50
C ASP A 36 6.53 -0.03 -1.89
N ILE A 37 6.16 -0.75 -2.97
CA ILE A 37 6.23 -0.23 -4.33
C ILE A 37 5.36 1.03 -4.53
N TYR A 38 4.13 1.03 -4.01
CA TYR A 38 3.19 2.13 -4.25
C TYR A 38 3.50 3.37 -3.40
N ILE A 39 3.94 3.17 -2.15
CA ILE A 39 4.42 4.26 -1.29
C ILE A 39 5.64 4.93 -1.91
N HIS A 40 6.69 4.17 -2.26
CA HIS A 40 7.91 4.75 -2.83
C HIS A 40 7.65 5.44 -4.17
N ARG A 41 6.84 4.82 -5.05
CA ARG A 41 6.47 5.44 -6.32
C ARG A 41 5.76 6.78 -6.15
N ALA A 42 4.86 6.88 -5.18
CA ALA A 42 4.15 8.12 -4.90
C ALA A 42 5.10 9.17 -4.30
N LEU A 43 6.00 8.75 -3.39
CA LEU A 43 6.97 9.63 -2.74
C LEU A 43 8.00 10.18 -3.74
N ASP A 44 8.53 9.32 -4.61
CA ASP A 44 9.53 9.65 -5.63
C ASP A 44 8.97 10.49 -6.79
N ARG A 45 7.64 10.65 -6.89
CA ARG A 45 7.03 11.43 -7.97
C ARG A 45 7.40 12.92 -7.80
N PRO A 46 7.94 13.59 -8.84
CA PRO A 46 8.29 15.01 -8.75
C PRO A 46 7.06 15.85 -8.43
N ILE A 47 7.22 16.76 -7.48
CA ILE A 47 6.16 17.66 -7.03
C ILE A 47 6.00 18.78 -8.07
N PRO A 48 4.78 19.05 -8.56
CA PRO A 48 4.54 20.16 -9.47
C PRO A 48 4.74 21.51 -8.79
N ASP A 49 5.15 22.51 -9.57
CA ASP A 49 5.42 23.88 -9.15
C ASP A 49 4.60 24.91 -9.95
N ASP A 50 4.80 26.20 -9.69
CA ASP A 50 4.10 27.31 -10.35
C ASP A 50 4.41 27.46 -11.85
N ASN A 51 5.47 26.83 -12.35
CA ASN A 51 5.83 26.78 -13.77
C ASN A 51 5.25 25.55 -14.49
N SER A 52 4.64 24.63 -13.74
CA SER A 52 4.08 23.39 -14.27
C SER A 52 2.83 23.63 -15.09
N HIS A 53 2.65 22.86 -16.18
CA HIS A 53 1.45 22.96 -17.00
C HIS A 53 0.24 22.40 -16.23
N PRO A 54 -0.97 23.01 -16.29
CA PRO A 54 -2.13 22.58 -15.51
C PRO A 54 -2.53 21.11 -15.73
N LEU A 55 -2.30 20.57 -16.93
CA LEU A 55 -2.55 19.15 -17.22
C LEU A 55 -1.57 18.21 -16.53
N ASP A 56 -0.32 18.63 -16.33
CA ASP A 56 0.69 17.84 -15.64
C ASP A 56 0.38 17.80 -14.14
N VAL A 57 -0.07 18.92 -13.55
CA VAL A 57 -0.56 18.97 -12.17
C VAL A 57 -1.78 18.04 -11.98
N LYS A 58 -2.73 18.08 -12.93
CA LYS A 58 -3.90 17.18 -12.91
C LYS A 58 -3.49 15.71 -12.97
N LYS A 59 -2.51 15.38 -13.81
CA LYS A 59 -1.97 14.03 -13.96
C LYS A 59 -1.30 13.58 -12.66
N TYR A 60 -0.45 14.43 -12.07
CA TYR A 60 0.19 14.20 -10.78
C TYR A 60 -0.84 13.84 -9.70
N ILE A 61 -1.88 14.68 -9.52
CA ILE A 61 -2.94 14.44 -8.51
C ILE A 61 -3.57 13.06 -8.71
N ARG A 62 -4.05 12.77 -9.93
CA ARG A 62 -4.74 11.51 -10.23
C ARG A 62 -3.85 10.30 -9.98
N GLU A 63 -2.59 10.36 -10.40
CA GLU A 63 -1.68 9.23 -10.23
C GLU A 63 -1.30 9.04 -8.75
N THR A 64 -1.09 10.12 -8.00
CA THR A 64 -0.72 10.04 -6.58
C THR A 64 -1.90 9.54 -5.74
N GLU A 65 -3.13 9.99 -6.00
CA GLU A 65 -4.34 9.46 -5.36
C GLU A 65 -4.54 7.97 -5.64
N LYS A 66 -4.23 7.51 -6.86
CA LYS A 66 -4.30 6.10 -7.22
C LYS A 66 -3.29 5.27 -6.43
N ASP A 67 -2.06 5.75 -6.32
CA ASP A 67 -1.00 5.07 -5.58
C ASP A 67 -1.32 5.02 -4.07
N ILE A 68 -1.79 6.13 -3.48
CA ILE A 68 -2.30 6.21 -2.09
C ILE A 68 -3.40 5.16 -1.86
N THR A 69 -4.40 5.12 -2.73
CA THR A 69 -5.52 4.16 -2.62
C THR A 69 -5.02 2.72 -2.64
N THR A 70 -4.05 2.43 -3.50
CA THR A 70 -3.50 1.08 -3.64
C THR A 70 -2.64 0.68 -2.43
N ALA A 71 -1.89 1.63 -1.86
CA ALA A 71 -1.17 1.45 -0.62
C ALA A 71 -2.12 1.15 0.55
N LYS A 72 -3.18 1.94 0.74
CA LYS A 72 -4.21 1.70 1.78
C LYS A 72 -4.83 0.30 1.67
N ASN A 73 -5.25 -0.11 0.47
CA ASN A 73 -5.77 -1.46 0.24
C ASN A 73 -4.76 -2.56 0.58
N SER A 74 -3.45 -2.30 0.40
CA SER A 74 -2.40 -3.25 0.74
C SER A 74 -2.20 -3.37 2.26
N ILE A 75 -2.32 -2.27 3.00
CA ILE A 75 -2.31 -2.25 4.47
C ILE A 75 -3.47 -3.08 5.02
N ASP A 76 -4.69 -2.84 4.54
CA ASP A 76 -5.88 -3.59 4.96
C ASP A 76 -5.69 -5.09 4.71
N ARG A 77 -5.13 -5.45 3.55
CA ARG A 77 -4.84 -6.83 3.20
C ARG A 77 -3.78 -7.46 4.11
N ILE A 78 -2.76 -6.72 4.51
CA ILE A 78 -1.74 -7.19 5.47
C ILE A 78 -2.39 -7.52 6.81
N TRP A 79 -3.25 -6.64 7.32
CA TRP A 79 -3.95 -6.87 8.59
C TRP A 79 -4.92 -8.05 8.52
N GLU A 80 -5.64 -8.21 7.41
CA GLU A 80 -6.50 -9.37 7.18
C GLU A 80 -5.68 -10.67 7.21
N LEU A 81 -4.54 -10.72 6.49
CA LEU A 81 -3.65 -11.87 6.47
C LEU A 81 -3.07 -12.17 7.85
N HIS A 82 -2.69 -11.14 8.60
CA HIS A 82 -2.24 -11.31 9.98
C HIS A 82 -3.33 -11.97 10.85
N GLY A 83 -4.60 -11.58 10.68
CA GLY A 83 -5.74 -12.25 11.31
C GLY A 83 -5.88 -13.72 10.90
N HIS A 84 -5.72 -14.03 9.61
CA HIS A 84 -5.75 -15.41 9.10
C HIS A 84 -4.63 -16.27 9.68
N TRP A 85 -3.43 -15.72 9.87
CA TRP A 85 -2.32 -16.42 10.54
C TRP A 85 -2.65 -16.75 11.99
N ASN A 86 -3.23 -15.81 12.75
CA ASN A 86 -3.62 -16.06 14.13
C ASN A 86 -4.69 -17.16 14.21
N ASN A 87 -5.68 -17.14 13.31
CA ASN A 87 -6.69 -18.20 13.21
C ASN A 87 -6.09 -19.56 12.85
N LEU A 88 -5.10 -19.59 11.94
CA LEU A 88 -4.38 -20.82 11.58
C LEU A 88 -3.63 -21.37 12.80
N ILE A 89 -2.88 -20.53 13.50
CA ILE A 89 -2.12 -20.93 14.70
C ILE A 89 -3.06 -21.50 15.76
N ASP A 90 -4.21 -20.87 15.98
CA ASP A 90 -5.20 -21.32 16.98
C ASP A 90 -5.85 -22.66 16.63
N SER A 91 -6.14 -22.89 15.35
CA SER A 91 -6.71 -24.15 14.87
C SER A 91 -5.68 -25.28 14.71
N THR A 92 -4.39 -24.97 14.75
CA THR A 92 -3.30 -25.93 14.51
C THR A 92 -2.92 -26.70 15.78
N SER A 93 -2.61 -27.99 15.61
CA SER A 93 -2.18 -28.86 16.72
C SER A 93 -0.90 -28.35 17.40
N LYS A 94 -0.72 -28.65 18.69
CA LYS A 94 0.49 -28.28 19.46
C LYS A 94 1.81 -28.66 18.76
N ALA A 95 1.83 -29.78 18.04
CA ALA A 95 3.03 -30.26 17.35
C ALA A 95 3.46 -29.36 16.18
N ASN A 96 2.53 -28.65 15.54
CA ASN A 96 2.81 -27.78 14.39
C ASN A 96 2.76 -26.29 14.77
N ARG A 97 2.20 -25.94 15.93
CA ARG A 97 2.01 -24.54 16.37
C ARG A 97 3.29 -23.71 16.32
N ALA A 98 4.39 -24.25 16.84
CA ALA A 98 5.68 -23.56 16.85
C ALA A 98 6.21 -23.26 15.43
N GLN A 99 5.93 -24.14 14.46
CA GLN A 99 6.33 -23.91 13.07
C GLN A 99 5.48 -22.81 12.42
N GLU A 100 4.17 -22.79 12.69
CA GLU A 100 3.27 -21.75 12.17
C GLU A 100 3.54 -20.39 12.81
N GLU A 101 3.81 -20.35 14.11
CA GLU A 101 4.27 -19.15 14.82
C GLU A 101 5.58 -18.62 14.25
N ALA A 102 6.56 -19.51 13.99
CA ALA A 102 7.81 -19.10 13.34
C ALA A 102 7.59 -18.54 11.93
N CYS A 103 6.71 -19.14 11.12
CA CYS A 103 6.38 -18.62 9.78
C CYS A 103 5.68 -17.26 9.85
N ARG A 104 4.74 -17.08 10.78
CA ARG A 104 4.11 -15.78 11.03
C ARG A 104 5.16 -14.76 11.48
N ASP A 105 6.03 -15.12 12.42
CA ASP A 105 7.02 -14.22 13.00
C ASP A 105 8.10 -13.82 11.99
N GLU A 106 8.45 -14.68 11.03
CA GLU A 106 9.32 -14.30 9.90
C GLU A 106 8.70 -13.18 9.05
N LEU A 107 7.37 -13.15 8.91
CA LEU A 107 6.67 -12.20 8.04
C LEU A 107 6.24 -10.94 8.78
N PHE A 108 5.78 -11.12 10.01
CA PHE A 108 5.08 -10.12 10.82
C PHE A 108 5.71 -9.87 12.17
N GLY A 109 6.80 -10.57 12.48
CA GLY A 109 7.65 -10.37 13.64
C GLY A 109 7.18 -11.14 14.85
N PRO A 110 8.07 -11.40 15.82
CA PRO A 110 7.64 -11.91 17.10
C PRO A 110 6.73 -10.87 17.78
N ALA A 111 5.71 -11.36 18.48
CA ALA A 111 4.86 -10.51 19.31
C ALA A 111 5.74 -9.63 20.23
N GLY A 112 5.73 -8.31 20.01
CA GLY A 112 6.51 -7.35 20.80
C GLY A 112 7.85 -6.88 20.20
N LYS A 113 8.10 -7.06 18.90
CA LYS A 113 9.18 -6.34 18.18
C LYS A 113 8.61 -5.56 16.98
N PRO A 114 9.25 -4.44 16.54
CA PRO A 114 8.70 -3.57 15.51
C PRO A 114 8.66 -4.32 14.17
N ASN A 115 7.48 -4.71 13.68
CA ASN A 115 7.43 -5.60 12.51
C ASN A 115 6.21 -5.52 11.58
N ILE A 116 4.98 -5.31 12.05
CA ILE A 116 3.90 -4.73 11.23
C ILE A 116 3.58 -3.36 11.76
N GLU A 117 3.31 -3.24 13.05
CA GLU A 117 2.77 -2.02 13.64
C GLU A 117 3.70 -0.82 13.41
N ALA A 118 5.00 -0.99 13.60
CA ALA A 118 6.00 0.03 13.26
C ALA A 118 6.12 0.33 11.75
N ARG A 119 5.93 -0.68 10.88
CA ARG A 119 5.91 -0.47 9.42
C ARG A 119 4.64 0.22 8.97
N THR A 120 3.49 -0.15 9.54
CA THR A 120 2.20 0.47 9.30
C THR A 120 2.22 1.93 9.77
N ILE A 121 2.78 2.22 10.96
CA ILE A 121 2.95 3.60 11.43
C ILE A 121 3.84 4.41 10.47
N ALA A 122 5.01 3.89 10.08
CA ALA A 122 5.89 4.59 9.14
C ALA A 122 5.25 4.82 7.76
N VAL A 123 4.39 3.88 7.34
CA VAL A 123 3.60 3.97 6.11
C VAL A 123 2.45 4.96 6.27
N GLU A 124 1.79 5.02 7.42
CA GLU A 124 0.72 5.97 7.71
C GLU A 124 1.25 7.41 7.71
N ASP A 125 2.45 7.64 8.26
CA ASP A 125 3.13 8.93 8.18
C ASP A 125 3.42 9.31 6.71
N SER A 126 3.91 8.36 5.92
CA SER A 126 4.13 8.55 4.49
C SER A 126 2.83 8.82 3.72
N LEU A 127 1.73 8.17 4.08
CA LEU A 127 0.41 8.41 3.49
C LEU A 127 -0.10 9.80 3.82
N ALA A 128 0.07 10.25 5.07
CA ALA A 128 -0.31 11.60 5.48
C ALA A 128 0.49 12.67 4.70
N GLU A 129 1.79 12.45 4.49
CA GLU A 129 2.61 13.32 3.64
C GLU A 129 2.07 13.37 2.20
N LEU A 130 1.78 12.20 1.61
CA LEU A 130 1.25 12.11 0.25
C LEU A 130 -0.13 12.77 0.11
N GLU A 131 -0.98 12.66 1.11
CA GLU A 131 -2.28 13.34 1.17
C GLU A 131 -2.11 14.87 1.22
N SER A 132 -1.16 15.37 2.02
CA SER A 132 -0.78 16.78 2.04
C SER A 132 -0.32 17.25 0.66
N ARG A 133 0.58 16.50 0.02
CA ARG A 133 1.10 16.83 -1.32
C ARG A 133 0.01 16.87 -2.39
N VAL A 134 -1.02 16.02 -2.27
CA VAL A 134 -2.18 16.04 -3.16
C VAL A 134 -3.04 17.28 -2.90
N ALA A 135 -3.22 17.69 -1.65
CA ALA A 135 -3.95 18.91 -1.32
C ALA A 135 -3.25 20.15 -1.89
N ASP A 136 -1.93 20.28 -1.68
CA ASP A 136 -1.13 21.38 -2.22
C ASP A 136 -1.20 21.44 -3.75
N ALA A 137 -1.13 20.28 -4.42
CA ALA A 137 -1.24 20.21 -5.87
C ALA A 137 -2.64 20.60 -6.39
N LYS A 138 -3.72 20.28 -5.65
CA LYS A 138 -5.08 20.72 -5.99
C LYS A 138 -5.22 22.24 -5.89
N ASP A 139 -4.62 22.84 -4.86
CA ASP A 139 -4.60 24.29 -4.70
C ASP A 139 -3.80 24.96 -5.83
N LEU A 140 -2.64 24.42 -6.18
CA LEU A 140 -1.85 24.87 -7.32
C LEU A 140 -2.63 24.74 -8.64
N GLN A 141 -3.33 23.63 -8.86
CA GLN A 141 -4.17 23.44 -10.04
C GLN A 141 -5.26 24.52 -10.13
N ASN A 142 -5.90 24.85 -9.01
CA ASN A 142 -6.89 25.93 -8.96
C ASN A 142 -6.24 27.28 -9.29
N GLN A 143 -5.08 27.61 -8.73
CA GLN A 143 -4.36 28.86 -9.04
C GLN A 143 -3.99 28.98 -10.53
N LEU A 144 -3.45 27.91 -11.12
CA LEU A 144 -3.05 27.90 -12.53
C LEU A 144 -4.23 27.97 -13.50
N THR A 145 -5.38 27.43 -13.12
CA THR A 145 -6.60 27.46 -13.95
C THR A 145 -7.44 28.72 -13.76
N THR A 146 -7.29 29.42 -12.64
CA THR A 146 -7.99 30.68 -12.31
C THR A 146 -7.17 31.93 -12.61
N LYS A 147 -5.85 31.82 -12.85
CA LYS A 147 -5.01 32.96 -13.27
C LYS A 147 -5.62 33.58 -14.53
N PRO A 148 -6.03 34.86 -14.52
CA PRO A 148 -6.48 35.52 -15.72
C PRO A 148 -5.33 35.52 -16.74
N LEU A 149 -5.61 35.08 -17.97
CA LEU A 149 -4.77 35.41 -19.11
C LEU A 149 -4.76 36.95 -19.18
N ILE A 150 -3.75 37.60 -18.60
CA ILE A 150 -3.47 39.00 -18.92
C ILE A 150 -2.92 38.95 -20.35
N ILE A 151 -3.84 38.93 -21.32
CA ILE A 151 -3.51 39.30 -22.69
C ILE A 151 -3.20 40.78 -22.59
N ALA A 152 -1.91 41.13 -22.50
CA ALA A 152 -1.47 42.46 -22.82
C ALA A 152 -1.89 42.72 -24.26
N GLN A 153 -3.06 43.33 -24.45
CA GLN A 153 -3.36 44.01 -25.69
C GLN A 153 -2.44 45.22 -25.73
N GLU A 154 -1.23 45.03 -26.25
CA GLU A 154 -0.52 46.10 -26.92
C GLU A 154 -1.36 46.49 -28.13
N GLN A 155 -2.35 47.37 -27.92
CA GLN A 155 -2.93 48.11 -29.03
C GLN A 155 -1.84 49.03 -29.58
N PRO A 156 -1.48 48.93 -30.87
CA PRO A 156 -0.60 49.92 -31.46
C PRO A 156 -1.34 51.26 -31.48
N THR A 157 -0.85 52.23 -30.71
CA THR A 157 -1.31 53.62 -30.78
C THR A 157 -0.98 54.15 -32.17
N ILE A 158 -1.97 54.17 -33.07
CA ILE A 158 -1.85 54.90 -34.33
C ILE A 158 -2.07 56.39 -34.00
N PRO A 159 -1.08 57.28 -34.17
CA PRO A 159 -1.32 58.69 -34.01
C PRO A 159 -2.24 59.17 -35.14
N ALA A 160 -3.37 59.76 -34.78
CA ALA A 160 -4.19 60.51 -35.73
C ALA A 160 -3.40 61.74 -36.18
N SER A 161 -2.92 61.73 -37.42
CA SER A 161 -2.38 62.93 -38.05
C SER A 161 -3.54 63.74 -38.63
N ALA A 162 -3.60 65.00 -38.20
CA ALA A 162 -4.44 66.05 -38.76
C ALA A 162 -3.94 66.52 -40.13
#